data_AF-A0A842TVA6-F1
#
_entry.id   AF-A0A842TVA6-F1
#
_cell.length_a   1.000
_cell.length_b   1.000
_cell.length_c   1.000
_cell.angle_alpha   90.00
_cell.angle_beta   90.00
_cell.angle_gamma   90.00
#
_symmetry.space_group_name_H-M   'P 1'
#
loop_
_entity.id
_entity.type
_entity.pdbx_description
1 polymer ?
#
loop_
_entity_poly.entity_id
_entity_poly.type
_entity_poly.pdbx_seq_one_letter_code
_entity_poly.pdbx_strand_id
1 'polypeptide(L)'
;MRNKDKKRRVGRPRKYRQPFVEIISPTAYPEIREIVNNLFRSSHQKVKNNLTNIISNLALSPSVAISRSKMFYSGKAGKDLPQWYTYTYSTRAQDELADKGLVTMKKGYRSKKRHCDGYFKKGFSTVLTATETLDNLLKGIILEPVTIDPTYHPTQTLEGKAIEPGELNKWTLFPEVLEPLDKEYIEEDDCAVSDLNNNYFSHIVLGFEEDSIHPIAGLSFEIAREQFKNKSFEERNCNFMTTNIFFTSMFTPFGCGRLYQRCHNSFQHMPKSLRKVLTINGNSTSEVDYTSMHVNLAYFLAESNAKNPHLQDSYSPVVKKLGLKETQETRDAIKKCILVAFNTPDVLTCARAFNYNHRKDSKRLSKLGVKSKDVYEAFLKTNPGLYGVFHNIENKSHHLMFHESSIMKKCLVKAKEKGIYAAPIHDSMVCEKGYETQVKDIMEQEYRKYTEKNIVAEIKG
;
A
#
# COMPACT_ATOMS: atom_id res chain seq x y z
N MET A 1 31.45 36.12 -28.90
CA MET A 1 32.16 35.73 -27.66
C MET A 1 31.75 36.64 -26.50
N ARG A 2 30.94 36.15 -25.55
CA ARG A 2 30.87 36.69 -24.18
C ARG A 2 30.43 35.55 -23.27
N ASN A 3 31.43 34.86 -22.74
CA ASN A 3 31.29 33.77 -21.79
C ASN A 3 30.75 34.35 -20.48
N LYS A 4 29.52 33.99 -20.08
CA LYS A 4 28.98 34.31 -18.75
C LYS A 4 28.98 33.05 -17.91
N ASP A 5 30.15 32.74 -17.37
CA ASP A 5 30.32 31.86 -16.21
C ASP A 5 29.57 32.43 -15.01
N LYS A 6 28.27 32.14 -14.90
CA LYS A 6 27.58 32.17 -13.61
C LYS A 6 28.01 30.92 -12.85
N LYS A 7 29.19 30.98 -12.21
CA LYS A 7 29.53 30.09 -11.10
C LYS A 7 28.37 30.13 -10.10
N ARG A 8 27.58 29.06 -10.09
CA ARG A 8 26.60 28.79 -9.03
C ARG A 8 27.38 28.84 -7.72
N ARG A 9 27.19 29.89 -6.92
CA ARG A 9 27.61 29.88 -5.52
C ARG A 9 26.83 28.76 -4.84
N VAL A 10 27.42 27.58 -4.78
CA VAL A 10 26.99 26.49 -3.90
C VAL A 10 27.06 27.08 -2.50
N GLY A 11 25.90 27.35 -1.90
CA GLY A 11 25.84 27.82 -0.53
C GLY A 11 26.44 26.75 0.34
N ARG A 12 27.60 27.01 0.95
CA ARG A 12 28.20 26.10 1.94
C ARG A 12 27.11 25.76 2.98
N PRO A 13 26.83 24.48 3.26
CA PRO A 13 25.89 24.12 4.31
C PRO A 13 26.38 24.75 5.62
N ARG A 14 25.50 25.48 6.32
CA ARG A 14 25.79 25.91 7.69
C ARG A 14 26.10 24.64 8.50
N LYS A 15 27.35 24.45 8.93
CA LYS A 15 27.73 23.35 9.81
C LYS A 15 26.90 23.46 11.10
N TYR A 16 26.01 22.49 11.34
CA TYR A 16 25.39 22.34 12.66
C TYR A 16 26.50 21.97 13.65
N ARG A 17 26.52 22.57 14.84
CA ARG A 17 27.55 22.30 15.86
C ARG A 17 27.23 21.09 16.73
N GLN A 18 25.98 20.63 16.66
CA GLN A 18 25.40 19.57 17.46
C GLN A 18 24.99 18.40 16.56
N PRO A 19 25.01 17.16 17.07
CA PRO A 19 24.59 15.98 16.33
C PRO A 19 23.10 16.04 16.00
N PHE A 20 22.70 15.31 14.96
CA PHE A 20 21.28 15.11 14.67
C PHE A 20 20.73 13.95 15.48
N VAL A 21 19.44 13.99 15.80
CA VAL A 21 18.74 12.87 16.44
C VAL A 21 18.81 11.65 15.54
N GLU A 22 19.42 10.56 16.01
CA GLU A 22 19.35 9.27 15.34
C GLU A 22 18.02 8.58 15.67
N ILE A 23 17.54 7.74 14.76
CA ILE A 23 16.29 7.01 14.97
C ILE A 23 16.64 5.70 15.67
N ILE A 24 16.59 5.71 17.00
CA ILE A 24 16.87 4.58 17.86
C ILE A 24 15.55 3.87 18.20
N SER A 25 15.57 2.54 18.32
CA SER A 25 14.40 1.79 18.76
C SER A 25 13.91 2.29 20.14
N PRO A 26 12.61 2.51 20.35
CA PRO A 26 12.08 2.87 21.67
C PRO A 26 12.27 1.79 22.73
N THR A 27 12.71 0.58 22.36
CA THR A 27 13.07 -0.51 23.27
C THR A 27 14.55 -0.55 23.61
N ALA A 28 15.40 0.26 22.97
CA ALA A 28 16.85 0.20 23.14
C ALA A 28 17.29 0.55 24.57
N TYR A 29 16.55 1.44 25.23
CA TYR A 29 16.83 1.89 26.59
C TYR A 29 15.56 1.80 27.45
N PRO A 30 15.30 0.64 28.08
CA PRO A 30 14.12 0.39 28.90
C PRO A 30 13.94 1.42 30.02
N GLU A 31 15.04 1.90 30.61
CA GLU A 31 15.06 2.85 31.73
C GLU A 31 14.50 4.20 31.29
N ILE A 32 14.91 4.69 30.12
CA ILE A 32 14.39 5.93 29.53
C ILE A 32 12.91 5.76 29.14
N ARG A 33 12.55 4.59 28.64
CA ARG A 33 11.16 4.29 28.28
C ARG A 33 10.25 4.31 29.51
N GLU A 34 10.71 3.78 30.64
CA GLU A 34 9.99 3.80 31.90
C GLU A 34 9.77 5.24 32.39
N ILE A 35 10.82 6.05 32.38
CA ILE A 35 10.76 7.49 32.70
C ILE A 35 9.71 8.20 31.84
N VAL A 36 9.73 7.97 30.51
CA VAL A 36 8.77 8.56 29.58
C VAL A 36 7.34 8.11 29.88
N ASN A 37 7.14 6.82 30.12
CA ASN A 37 5.81 6.29 30.45
C ASN A 37 5.24 6.90 31.73
N ASN A 38 6.11 7.17 32.72
CA ASN A 38 5.73 7.78 33.98
C ASN A 38 5.46 9.29 33.87
N LEU A 39 6.28 10.05 33.15
CA LEU A 39 6.14 11.50 33.02
C LEU A 39 5.05 11.92 32.03
N PHE A 40 4.81 11.11 31.00
CA PHE A 40 3.92 11.44 29.89
C PHE A 40 2.75 10.46 29.78
N ARG A 41 2.18 10.04 30.93
CA ARG A 41 1.13 8.99 31.00
C ARG A 41 -0.03 9.21 30.02
N SER A 42 -0.51 10.43 29.88
CA SER A 42 -1.63 10.81 29.01
C SER A 42 -1.27 10.92 27.53
N SER A 43 0.03 10.95 27.19
CA SER A 43 0.48 11.15 25.82
C SER A 43 0.24 9.91 24.96
N HIS A 44 -0.07 10.15 23.68
CA HIS A 44 -0.30 9.08 22.70
C HIS A 44 0.95 8.20 22.55
N GLN A 45 0.80 6.88 22.36
CA GLN A 45 1.94 5.95 22.35
C GLN A 45 3.01 6.30 21.30
N LYS A 46 2.62 6.81 20.13
CA LYS A 46 3.59 7.28 19.12
C LYS A 46 4.35 8.52 19.58
N VAL A 47 3.72 9.42 20.36
CA VAL A 47 4.41 10.57 20.97
C VAL A 47 5.38 10.08 22.02
N LYS A 48 4.97 9.15 22.90
CA LYS A 48 5.87 8.48 23.87
C LYS A 48 7.09 7.85 23.20
N ASN A 49 6.91 7.15 22.08
CA ASN A 49 8.05 6.59 21.35
C ASN A 49 9.01 7.65 20.79
N ASN A 50 8.49 8.80 20.34
CA ASN A 50 9.33 9.94 19.92
C ASN A 50 10.01 10.62 21.12
N LEU A 51 9.32 10.73 22.26
CA LEU A 51 9.88 11.23 23.51
C LEU A 51 11.05 10.35 23.97
N THR A 52 10.86 9.03 23.97
CA THR A 52 11.92 8.05 24.28
C THR A 52 13.10 8.24 23.32
N ASN A 53 12.86 8.30 22.00
CA ASN A 53 13.95 8.49 21.04
C ASN A 53 14.73 9.79 21.26
N ILE A 54 14.03 10.92 21.47
CA ILE A 54 14.67 12.23 21.65
C ILE A 54 15.46 12.27 22.96
N ILE A 55 14.88 11.76 24.06
CA ILE A 55 15.56 11.73 25.36
C ILE A 55 16.79 10.83 25.33
N SER A 56 16.73 9.67 24.65
CA SER A 56 17.90 8.81 24.48
C SER A 56 19.03 9.51 23.74
N ASN A 57 18.72 10.28 22.70
CA ASN A 57 19.73 11.07 22.00
C ASN A 57 20.29 12.23 22.85
N LEU A 58 19.45 12.84 23.71
CA LEU A 58 19.88 13.89 24.64
C LEU A 58 20.72 13.36 25.80
N ALA A 59 20.51 12.10 26.22
CA ALA A 59 21.35 11.43 27.19
C ALA A 59 22.78 11.19 26.65
N LEU A 60 22.92 11.00 25.32
CA LEU A 60 24.20 10.83 24.63
C LEU A 60 24.85 12.16 24.24
N SER A 61 24.07 13.23 24.08
CA SER A 61 24.58 14.56 23.73
C SER A 61 23.73 15.67 24.32
N PRO A 62 24.33 16.67 25.01
CA PRO A 62 23.59 17.72 25.72
C PRO A 62 22.75 18.62 24.78
N SER A 63 22.97 18.53 23.47
CA SER A 63 22.09 19.18 22.48
C SER A 63 22.01 18.37 21.21
N VAL A 64 20.82 18.35 20.59
CA VAL A 64 20.53 17.59 19.38
C VAL A 64 19.73 18.41 18.37
N ALA A 65 19.97 18.17 17.08
CA ALA A 65 19.22 18.76 15.98
C ALA A 65 18.19 17.77 15.41
N ILE A 66 16.95 18.23 15.23
CA ILE A 66 15.87 17.48 14.60
C ILE A 66 15.60 18.05 13.21
N SER A 67 15.90 17.28 12.18
CA SER A 67 15.62 17.64 10.79
C SER A 67 14.13 17.62 10.49
N ARG A 68 13.68 18.61 9.70
CA ARG A 68 12.30 18.64 9.17
C ARG A 68 12.15 17.83 7.88
N SER A 69 13.26 17.38 7.29
CA SER A 69 13.24 16.61 6.06
C SER A 69 13.24 15.13 6.40
N LYS A 70 12.19 14.40 6.00
CA LYS A 70 12.16 12.94 6.13
C LYS A 70 13.36 12.29 5.43
N MET A 71 13.81 12.85 4.32
CA MET A 71 14.99 12.39 3.57
C MET A 71 16.28 12.41 4.38
N PHE A 72 16.38 13.24 5.41
CA PHE A 72 17.57 13.28 6.26
C PHE A 72 17.74 11.98 7.03
N TYR A 73 16.62 11.41 7.53
CA TYR A 73 16.65 10.21 8.36
C TYR A 73 16.63 8.92 7.56
N SER A 74 15.89 8.88 6.46
CA SER A 74 15.78 7.67 5.64
C SER A 74 16.77 7.62 4.46
N GLY A 75 17.52 8.69 4.17
CA GLY A 75 18.33 8.81 2.94
C GLY A 75 17.51 8.90 1.64
N LYS A 76 16.28 8.36 1.62
CA LYS A 76 15.28 8.39 0.54
C LYS A 76 14.01 9.12 0.98
N ALA A 77 13.01 9.27 0.10
CA ALA A 77 11.76 9.97 0.42
C ALA A 77 10.85 9.19 1.41
N GLY A 78 11.23 9.14 2.70
CA GLY A 78 10.36 8.91 3.85
C GLY A 78 9.66 7.56 3.98
N LYS A 79 10.10 6.50 3.27
CA LYS A 79 9.53 5.15 3.39
C LYS A 79 10.24 4.27 4.43
N ASP A 80 11.50 4.58 4.76
CA ASP A 80 12.32 3.72 5.63
C ASP A 80 12.32 4.17 7.10
N LEU A 81 11.33 4.98 7.51
CA LEU A 81 11.20 5.45 8.89
C LEU A 81 10.24 4.56 9.68
N PRO A 82 10.54 4.25 10.95
CA PRO A 82 9.62 3.50 11.80
C PRO A 82 8.24 4.16 11.86
N GLN A 83 7.18 3.36 11.85
CA GLN A 83 5.79 3.88 11.83
C GLN A 83 5.41 4.76 13.03
N TRP A 84 6.18 4.69 14.12
CA TRP A 84 6.03 5.56 15.28
C TRP A 84 6.65 6.95 15.05
N TYR A 85 7.59 7.07 14.12
CA TYR A 85 8.29 8.31 13.79
C TYR A 85 7.59 9.04 12.64
N THR A 86 6.72 10.00 12.98
CA THR A 86 6.18 10.97 12.01
C THR A 86 6.54 12.38 12.42
N TYR A 87 6.61 13.30 11.45
CA TYR A 87 6.88 14.70 11.75
C TYR A 87 5.89 15.30 12.76
N THR A 88 4.60 14.94 12.65
CA THR A 88 3.55 15.40 13.57
C THR A 88 3.79 14.88 14.98
N TYR A 89 4.08 13.59 15.16
CA TYR A 89 4.32 13.03 16.50
C TYR A 89 5.65 13.48 17.10
N SER A 90 6.69 13.65 16.27
CA SER A 90 7.97 14.22 16.69
C SER A 90 7.83 15.68 17.11
N THR A 91 7.03 16.48 16.40
CA THR A 91 6.77 17.89 16.77
C THR A 91 6.00 17.97 18.09
N ARG A 92 4.97 17.14 18.26
CA ARG A 92 4.25 17.05 19.53
C ARG A 92 5.15 16.63 20.70
N ALA A 93 6.06 15.68 20.47
CA ALA A 93 7.04 15.29 21.48
C ALA A 93 7.99 16.45 21.83
N GLN A 94 8.44 17.23 20.84
CA GLN A 94 9.27 18.43 21.07
C GLN A 94 8.54 19.46 21.94
N ASP A 95 7.28 19.75 21.61
CA ASP A 95 6.47 20.71 22.37
C ASP A 95 6.21 20.18 23.80
N GLU A 96 5.87 18.90 23.99
CA GLU A 96 5.66 18.31 25.32
C GLU A 96 6.92 18.31 26.21
N LEU A 97 8.12 18.13 25.63
CA LEU A 97 9.39 18.23 26.37
C LEU A 97 9.65 19.67 26.82
N ALA A 98 9.39 20.64 25.95
CA ALA A 98 9.58 22.06 26.24
C ALA A 98 8.57 22.54 27.30
N ASP A 99 7.31 22.12 27.18
CA ASP A 99 6.23 22.49 28.11
C ASP A 99 6.49 21.96 29.53
N LYS A 100 7.14 20.79 29.65
CA LYS A 100 7.60 20.26 30.95
C LYS A 100 8.92 20.85 31.44
N GLY A 101 9.51 21.79 30.70
CA GLY A 101 10.79 22.40 31.05
C GLY A 101 11.99 21.46 30.96
N LEU A 102 11.88 20.31 30.29
CA LEU A 102 12.97 19.33 30.18
C LEU A 102 14.00 19.74 29.13
N VAL A 103 13.61 20.52 28.14
CA VAL A 103 14.51 21.03 27.08
C VAL A 103 14.28 22.51 26.83
N THR A 104 15.34 23.21 26.44
CA THR A 104 15.18 24.49 25.72
C THR A 104 15.10 24.20 24.22
N MET A 105 14.17 24.85 23.54
CA MET A 105 13.89 24.61 22.12
C MET A 105 14.14 25.85 21.28
N LYS A 106 15.05 25.75 20.32
CA LYS A 106 15.23 26.75 19.25
C LYS A 106 14.59 26.26 17.95
N LYS A 107 13.36 26.71 17.68
CA LYS A 107 12.63 26.32 16.46
C LYS A 107 13.36 26.82 15.20
N GLY A 108 13.57 25.91 14.25
CA GLY A 108 14.07 26.27 12.92
C GLY A 108 13.03 27.03 12.09
N TYR A 109 13.48 27.85 11.14
CA TYR A 109 12.60 28.59 10.23
C TYR A 109 12.47 27.91 8.85
N ARG A 110 11.34 28.14 8.17
CA ARG A 110 11.09 27.66 6.80
C ARG A 110 11.73 28.64 5.81
N SER A 111 12.76 28.20 5.08
CA SER A 111 13.33 29.00 3.99
C SER A 111 12.29 29.19 2.88
N LYS A 112 12.01 30.44 2.49
CA LYS A 112 11.18 30.74 1.31
C LYS A 112 11.90 30.47 -0.02
N LYS A 113 13.23 30.27 -0.02
CA LYS A 113 14.03 30.05 -1.23
C LYS A 113 14.14 28.56 -1.55
N ARG A 114 13.77 28.17 -2.78
CA ARG A 114 13.80 26.80 -3.34
C ARG A 114 15.20 26.21 -3.57
N HIS A 115 16.27 26.93 -3.22
CA HIS A 115 17.66 26.55 -3.49
C HIS A 115 18.48 26.46 -2.20
N CYS A 116 18.25 25.39 -1.45
CA CYS A 116 19.21 24.83 -0.50
C CYS A 116 19.32 23.33 -0.83
N ASP A 117 20.55 22.79 -0.76
CA ASP A 117 20.86 21.42 -1.17
C ASP A 117 19.96 20.37 -0.48
N GLY A 118 19.75 19.26 -1.19
CA GLY A 118 18.60 18.36 -1.12
C GLY A 118 18.11 17.88 0.25
N TYR A 119 18.95 17.93 1.29
CA TYR A 119 18.58 17.52 2.65
C TYR A 119 17.79 18.59 3.43
N PHE A 120 17.87 19.87 3.07
CA PHE A 120 17.24 20.98 3.81
C PHE A 120 16.24 21.81 2.96
N LYS A 121 15.79 21.26 1.83
CA LYS A 121 14.83 21.88 0.89
C LYS A 121 13.52 22.40 1.54
N LYS A 122 13.20 21.98 2.77
CA LYS A 122 11.98 22.36 3.53
C LYS A 122 12.22 23.24 4.76
N GLY A 123 13.45 23.69 5.05
CA GLY A 123 13.76 24.58 6.18
C GLY A 123 14.88 24.06 7.09
N PHE A 124 15.17 24.83 8.15
CA PHE A 124 16.19 24.49 9.16
C PHE A 124 15.67 23.52 10.23
N SER A 125 16.58 22.75 10.82
CA SER A 125 16.32 21.83 11.93
C SER A 125 15.91 22.58 13.20
N THR A 126 15.03 21.99 14.01
CA THR A 126 14.81 22.43 15.40
C THR A 126 15.98 21.94 16.24
N VAL A 127 16.48 22.76 17.16
CA VAL A 127 17.53 22.36 18.09
C VAL A 127 16.92 22.24 19.48
N LEU A 128 17.15 21.12 20.13
CA LEU A 128 16.81 20.89 21.53
C LEU A 128 18.09 20.82 22.34
N THR A 129 18.11 21.49 23.49
CA THR A 129 19.20 21.42 24.45
C THR A 129 18.63 20.95 25.78
N ALA A 130 19.24 19.93 26.37
CA ALA A 130 18.85 19.42 27.68
C ALA A 130 18.94 20.54 28.73
N THR A 131 17.99 20.56 29.65
CA THR A 131 18.03 21.43 30.83
C THR A 131 18.60 20.65 32.01
N GLU A 132 18.99 21.37 33.06
CA GLU A 132 19.39 20.76 34.33
C GLU A 132 18.30 19.83 34.90
N THR A 133 17.01 20.12 34.63
CA THR A 133 15.90 19.25 35.03
C THR A 133 15.96 17.88 34.33
N LEU A 134 16.28 17.84 33.04
CA LEU A 134 16.45 16.59 32.32
C LEU A 134 17.75 15.87 32.71
N ASP A 135 18.85 16.61 32.91
CA ASP A 135 20.12 16.02 33.34
C ASP A 135 20.00 15.36 34.72
N ASN A 136 19.29 16.00 35.65
CA ASN A 136 19.00 15.42 36.96
C ASN A 136 18.10 14.18 36.88
N LEU A 137 17.14 14.17 35.95
CA LEU A 137 16.25 13.03 35.71
C LEU A 137 17.01 11.81 35.14
N LEU A 138 18.05 12.07 34.34
CA LEU A 138 18.87 11.03 33.71
C LEU A 138 20.11 10.67 34.55
N LYS A 139 20.31 11.32 35.70
CA LYS A 139 21.48 11.13 36.56
C LYS A 139 21.60 9.67 37.00
N GLY A 140 22.73 9.05 36.67
CA GLY A 140 23.01 7.65 36.98
C GLY A 140 22.61 6.65 35.89
N ILE A 141 21.97 7.10 34.80
CA ILE A 141 21.73 6.28 33.61
C ILE A 141 22.98 6.34 32.73
N ILE A 142 23.67 5.22 32.57
CA ILE A 142 24.79 5.06 31.65
C ILE A 142 24.28 4.36 30.40
N LEU A 143 24.28 5.05 29.26
CA LEU A 143 23.89 4.47 27.98
C LEU A 143 25.13 4.08 27.19
N GLU A 144 25.20 2.83 26.72
CA GLU A 144 26.15 2.46 25.70
C GLU A 144 25.62 2.87 24.31
N PRO A 145 26.47 3.38 23.40
CA PRO A 145 26.06 3.69 22.03
C PRO A 145 25.64 2.39 21.33
N VAL A 146 24.36 2.27 20.98
CA VAL A 146 23.88 1.13 20.21
C VAL A 146 24.28 1.32 18.76
N THR A 147 25.26 0.55 18.27
CA THR A 147 25.42 0.34 16.82
C THR A 147 24.18 -0.35 16.30
N ILE A 148 23.33 0.42 15.60
CA ILE A 148 22.14 -0.11 14.96
C ILE A 148 22.61 -0.92 13.75
N ASP A 149 22.45 -2.23 13.80
CA ASP A 149 22.44 -3.05 12.59
C ASP A 149 21.19 -2.64 11.77
N PRO A 150 21.35 -2.04 10.57
CA PRO A 150 20.23 -1.64 9.73
C PRO A 150 19.34 -2.81 9.29
N THR A 151 19.80 -4.05 9.50
CA THR A 151 19.10 -5.29 9.12
C THR A 151 18.28 -5.92 10.25
N TYR A 152 18.23 -5.30 11.44
CA TYR A 152 17.48 -5.84 12.57
C TYR A 152 15.96 -5.73 12.38
N HIS A 153 15.35 -6.83 11.93
CA HIS A 153 13.90 -7.05 11.98
C HIS A 153 13.54 -7.83 13.24
N PRO A 154 12.63 -7.35 14.10
CA PRO A 154 12.17 -8.13 15.25
C PRO A 154 11.42 -9.37 14.76
N THR A 155 12.04 -10.53 14.94
CA THR A 155 11.41 -11.84 14.73
C THR A 155 10.25 -12.00 15.71
N GLN A 156 9.02 -11.97 15.19
CA GLN A 156 7.84 -12.44 15.90
C GLN A 156 7.59 -13.89 15.51
N THR A 157 7.79 -14.81 16.44
CA THR A 157 7.54 -16.24 16.25
C THR A 157 6.11 -16.60 16.65
N LEU A 158 5.53 -17.58 15.94
CA LEU A 158 4.36 -18.31 16.40
C LEU A 158 4.75 -19.13 17.63
N GLU A 159 4.04 -18.94 18.74
CA GLU A 159 3.93 -19.92 19.85
C GLU A 159 5.25 -20.40 20.50
N GLY A 160 6.29 -19.57 20.61
CA GLY A 160 7.38 -19.82 21.57
C GLY A 160 8.19 -21.11 21.36
N LYS A 161 8.17 -21.74 20.18
CA LYS A 161 9.16 -22.75 19.77
C LYS A 161 9.85 -22.31 18.49
N ALA A 162 11.18 -22.43 18.50
CA ALA A 162 12.02 -22.11 17.36
C ALA A 162 11.65 -23.02 16.18
N ILE A 163 11.45 -22.43 15.00
CA ILE A 163 11.49 -23.14 13.74
C ILE A 163 12.98 -23.44 13.49
N GLU A 164 13.32 -24.72 13.33
CA GLU A 164 14.67 -25.17 13.02
C GLU A 164 15.22 -24.38 11.80
N PRO A 165 16.43 -23.79 11.87
CA PRO A 165 17.00 -22.97 10.81
C PRO A 165 17.06 -23.65 9.42
N GLY A 166 16.98 -24.99 9.38
CA GLY A 166 16.94 -25.79 8.17
C GLY A 166 15.61 -25.80 7.40
N GLU A 167 14.50 -25.33 7.97
CA GLU A 167 13.20 -25.27 7.29
C GLU A 167 12.96 -23.94 6.55
N LEU A 168 13.60 -22.86 6.98
CA LEU A 168 13.53 -21.53 6.34
C LEU A 168 14.34 -21.48 5.03
N ASN A 169 15.39 -22.27 4.91
CA ASN A 169 16.30 -22.29 3.76
C ASN A 169 15.79 -23.10 2.54
N LYS A 170 14.60 -23.69 2.60
CA LYS A 170 14.03 -24.44 1.46
C LYS A 170 13.20 -23.60 0.48
N TRP A 171 12.78 -22.41 0.91
CA TRP A 171 11.88 -21.55 0.15
C TRP A 171 12.66 -20.66 -0.81
N THR A 172 13.09 -21.23 -1.94
CA THR A 172 13.75 -20.47 -3.01
C THR A 172 12.68 -19.59 -3.68
N LEU A 173 12.69 -18.29 -3.37
CA LEU A 173 11.91 -17.29 -4.08
C LEU A 173 12.36 -17.26 -5.55
N PHE A 174 11.44 -17.05 -6.49
CA PHE A 174 11.81 -16.78 -7.88
C PHE A 174 12.69 -15.51 -7.94
N PRO A 175 13.90 -15.58 -8.56
CA PRO A 175 14.82 -14.44 -8.64
C PRO A 175 14.24 -13.22 -9.40
N GLU A 176 13.24 -13.43 -10.24
CA GLU A 176 12.72 -12.42 -11.19
C GLU A 176 11.72 -11.41 -10.57
N VAL A 177 11.35 -11.54 -9.29
CA VAL A 177 10.23 -10.76 -8.70
C VAL A 177 10.62 -9.36 -8.20
N LEU A 178 11.91 -8.98 -8.17
CA LEU A 178 12.35 -7.82 -7.37
C LEU A 178 13.37 -6.87 -8.02
N GLU A 179 13.49 -6.85 -9.34
CA GLU A 179 14.10 -5.69 -10.01
C GLU A 179 13.10 -4.52 -9.95
N PRO A 180 13.52 -3.29 -9.57
CA PRO A 180 12.68 -2.11 -9.72
C PRO A 180 12.19 -2.02 -11.17
N LEU A 181 10.90 -1.73 -11.38
CA LEU A 181 10.36 -1.51 -12.72
C LEU A 181 11.26 -0.49 -13.44
N ASP A 182 11.90 -0.96 -14.50
CA ASP A 182 12.76 -0.09 -15.30
C ASP A 182 11.90 0.89 -16.11
N LYS A 183 12.57 1.91 -16.63
CA LYS A 183 11.92 2.97 -17.39
C LYS A 183 11.35 2.46 -18.71
N GLU A 184 11.98 1.45 -19.31
CA GLU A 184 11.61 0.88 -20.60
C GLU A 184 10.27 0.14 -20.48
N TYR A 185 10.10 -0.70 -19.47
CA TYR A 185 8.86 -1.38 -19.16
C TYR A 185 7.68 -0.40 -18.96
N ILE A 186 7.92 0.71 -18.23
CA ILE A 186 6.88 1.72 -18.01
C ILE A 186 6.50 2.41 -19.34
N GLU A 187 7.48 2.71 -20.19
CA GLU A 187 7.24 3.32 -21.50
C GLU A 187 6.50 2.37 -22.46
N GLU A 188 6.85 1.08 -22.46
CA GLU A 188 6.14 0.04 -23.20
C GLU A 188 4.69 -0.12 -22.72
N ASP A 189 4.48 -0.14 -21.39
CA ASP A 189 3.14 -0.24 -20.82
C ASP A 189 2.28 0.97 -21.17
N ASP A 190 2.83 2.19 -21.05
CA ASP A 190 2.13 3.42 -21.42
C ASP A 190 1.75 3.40 -22.92
N CYS A 191 2.61 2.86 -23.79
CA CYS A 191 2.30 2.67 -25.21
C CYS A 191 1.16 1.66 -25.42
N ALA A 192 1.19 0.51 -24.76
CA ALA A 192 0.15 -0.51 -24.86
C ALA A 192 -1.21 0.00 -24.36
N VAL A 193 -1.22 0.72 -23.23
CA VAL A 193 -2.42 1.34 -22.69
C VAL A 193 -2.92 2.47 -23.59
N SER A 194 -2.02 3.24 -24.21
CA SER A 194 -2.41 4.24 -25.21
C SER A 194 -3.06 3.60 -26.45
N ASP A 195 -2.54 2.47 -26.93
CA ASP A 195 -3.16 1.72 -28.04
C ASP A 195 -4.56 1.21 -27.67
N LEU A 196 -4.72 0.62 -26.47
CA LEU A 196 -6.03 0.21 -25.98
C LEU A 196 -6.99 1.40 -25.86
N ASN A 197 -6.55 2.55 -25.35
CA ASN A 197 -7.39 3.73 -25.26
C ASN A 197 -7.83 4.24 -26.64
N ASN A 198 -6.90 4.33 -27.59
CA ASN A 198 -7.16 4.94 -28.90
C ASN A 198 -7.95 4.03 -29.84
N ASN A 199 -7.68 2.71 -29.79
CA ASN A 199 -8.14 1.76 -30.80
C ASN A 199 -9.10 0.69 -30.23
N TYR A 200 -9.46 0.77 -28.96
CA TYR A 200 -10.40 -0.17 -28.34
C TYR A 200 -11.40 0.54 -27.43
N PHE A 201 -10.95 1.18 -26.36
CA PHE A 201 -11.84 1.85 -25.40
C PHE A 201 -12.55 3.08 -25.98
N SER A 202 -11.97 3.73 -26.99
CA SER A 202 -12.62 4.79 -27.77
C SER A 202 -13.91 4.36 -28.48
N HIS A 203 -14.10 3.04 -28.67
CA HIS A 203 -15.29 2.43 -29.27
C HIS A 203 -16.26 1.85 -28.22
N ILE A 204 -15.99 2.06 -26.93
CA ILE A 204 -16.85 1.60 -25.84
C ILE A 204 -17.55 2.79 -25.20
N VAL A 205 -18.87 2.80 -25.31
CA VAL A 205 -19.76 3.75 -24.66
C VAL A 205 -20.39 3.08 -23.44
N LEU A 206 -20.08 3.57 -22.24
CA LEU A 206 -20.77 3.11 -21.03
C LEU A 206 -22.08 3.87 -20.83
N GLY A 207 -23.16 3.13 -20.54
CA GLY A 207 -24.47 3.66 -20.22
C GLY A 207 -25.15 2.87 -19.09
N PHE A 208 -26.46 3.08 -18.94
CA PHE A 208 -27.30 2.39 -17.95
C PHE A 208 -28.64 2.00 -18.57
N GLU A 209 -29.25 0.93 -18.07
CA GLU A 209 -30.63 0.54 -18.41
C GLU A 209 -31.63 1.50 -17.71
N GLU A 210 -32.38 2.29 -18.50
CA GLU A 210 -33.42 3.28 -18.11
C GLU A 210 -32.99 4.52 -17.28
N ASP A 211 -33.88 5.55 -17.26
CA ASP A 211 -33.81 6.95 -16.75
C ASP A 211 -33.24 7.21 -15.34
N SER A 212 -32.62 6.22 -14.70
CA SER A 212 -32.11 6.31 -13.35
C SER A 212 -30.83 7.15 -13.21
N ILE A 213 -30.07 7.39 -14.30
CA ILE A 213 -28.91 8.30 -14.32
C ILE A 213 -28.70 8.84 -15.75
N HIS A 214 -28.80 10.17 -15.99
CA HIS A 214 -28.52 10.78 -17.30
C HIS A 214 -27.01 10.70 -17.65
N PRO A 215 -26.60 9.96 -18.71
CA PRO A 215 -25.23 10.00 -19.23
C PRO A 215 -25.13 11.08 -20.31
N ILE A 216 -24.14 11.98 -20.23
CA ILE A 216 -23.83 12.94 -21.30
C ILE A 216 -22.77 12.32 -22.22
N ALA A 217 -23.16 12.02 -23.46
CA ALA A 217 -22.37 11.23 -24.41
C ALA A 217 -21.46 12.05 -25.34
N GLY A 218 -20.35 11.43 -25.78
CA GLY A 218 -19.87 11.57 -27.18
C GLY A 218 -18.68 12.49 -27.50
N LEU A 219 -17.68 12.65 -26.64
CA LEU A 219 -16.47 13.45 -26.98
C LEU A 219 -15.33 12.58 -27.49
N SER A 220 -14.45 13.08 -28.37
CA SER A 220 -13.20 12.38 -28.67
C SER A 220 -12.15 12.57 -27.55
N PHE A 221 -11.13 11.70 -27.48
CA PHE A 221 -10.09 11.74 -26.45
C PHE A 221 -9.41 13.11 -26.30
N GLU A 222 -9.05 13.74 -27.42
CA GLU A 222 -8.40 15.06 -27.42
C GLU A 222 -9.30 16.14 -26.84
N ILE A 223 -10.60 16.11 -27.17
CA ILE A 223 -11.57 17.10 -26.72
C ILE A 223 -11.86 16.93 -25.23
N ALA A 224 -12.01 15.69 -24.75
CA ALA A 224 -12.18 15.42 -23.32
C ALA A 224 -10.97 15.95 -22.53
N ARG A 225 -9.75 15.63 -22.98
CA ARG A 225 -8.50 16.05 -22.32
C ARG A 225 -8.36 17.57 -22.24
N GLU A 226 -8.69 18.30 -23.31
CA GLU A 226 -8.66 19.78 -23.32
C GLU A 226 -9.74 20.38 -22.41
N GLN A 227 -10.95 19.83 -22.39
CA GLN A 227 -12.02 20.29 -21.49
C GLN A 227 -11.69 20.07 -20.00
N PHE A 228 -10.93 19.03 -19.65
CA PHE A 228 -10.49 18.75 -18.28
C PHE A 228 -9.36 19.69 -17.79
N LYS A 229 -8.55 20.26 -18.68
CA LYS A 229 -7.43 21.15 -18.30
C LYS A 229 -7.91 22.50 -17.74
N ASN A 230 -9.07 22.98 -18.18
CA ASN A 230 -9.51 24.36 -17.97
C ASN A 230 -10.62 24.54 -16.91
N LYS A 231 -11.07 23.47 -16.23
CA LYS A 231 -12.17 23.53 -15.24
C LYS A 231 -11.68 23.53 -13.78
N SER A 232 -12.42 24.23 -12.93
CA SER A 232 -12.24 24.30 -11.47
C SER A 232 -12.51 22.96 -10.76
N PHE A 233 -12.11 22.84 -9.49
CA PHE A 233 -12.26 21.60 -8.71
C PHE A 233 -13.74 21.23 -8.47
N GLU A 234 -14.62 22.20 -8.20
CA GLU A 234 -16.05 21.95 -8.10
C GLU A 234 -16.70 21.57 -9.45
N GLU A 235 -16.29 22.16 -10.57
CA GLU A 235 -16.78 21.78 -11.92
C GLU A 235 -16.34 20.38 -12.36
N ARG A 236 -15.29 19.83 -11.75
CA ARG A 236 -14.88 18.43 -11.91
C ARG A 236 -15.75 17.45 -11.11
N ASN A 237 -16.47 17.93 -10.09
CA ASN A 237 -17.29 17.11 -9.18
C ASN A 237 -18.77 17.01 -9.60
N CYS A 238 -19.27 17.90 -10.46
CA CYS A 238 -20.67 17.90 -10.90
C CYS A 238 -20.83 17.34 -12.32
N ASN A 239 -21.65 16.28 -12.44
CA ASN A 239 -22.44 15.89 -13.61
C ASN A 239 -21.76 15.34 -14.88
N PHE A 240 -20.48 14.97 -14.88
CA PHE A 240 -19.89 14.31 -16.04
C PHE A 240 -19.49 12.87 -15.75
N MET A 241 -20.44 11.93 -15.85
CA MET A 241 -20.07 10.60 -16.36
C MET A 241 -19.90 10.75 -17.85
N THR A 242 -18.70 11.18 -18.27
CA THR A 242 -18.37 11.20 -19.69
C THR A 242 -18.31 9.75 -20.14
N THR A 243 -19.11 9.41 -21.15
CA THR A 243 -19.31 8.07 -21.71
C THR A 243 -18.07 7.39 -22.30
N ASN A 244 -16.88 7.97 -22.14
CA ASN A 244 -15.64 7.42 -22.66
C ASN A 244 -14.86 6.73 -21.57
N ILE A 245 -14.53 5.47 -21.83
CA ILE A 245 -13.59 4.72 -21.03
C ILE A 245 -12.18 5.19 -21.39
N PHE A 246 -11.47 5.75 -20.41
CA PHE A 246 -10.06 6.07 -20.55
C PHE A 246 -9.30 5.61 -19.33
N PHE A 247 -8.31 4.76 -19.54
CA PHE A 247 -7.49 4.19 -18.46
C PHE A 247 -6.07 4.73 -18.46
N THR A 248 -5.50 4.80 -17.25
CA THR A 248 -4.06 4.95 -17.03
C THR A 248 -3.58 3.82 -16.16
N SER A 249 -2.39 3.30 -16.44
CA SER A 249 -1.69 2.45 -15.48
C SER A 249 -1.22 3.28 -14.29
N MET A 250 -1.34 2.73 -13.09
CA MET A 250 -0.82 3.33 -11.87
C MET A 250 0.27 2.46 -11.27
N PHE A 251 1.50 2.93 -11.40
CA PHE A 251 2.70 2.26 -10.89
C PHE A 251 3.10 2.77 -9.51
N THR A 252 3.67 1.88 -8.70
CA THR A 252 4.43 2.23 -7.49
C THR A 252 5.85 1.66 -7.58
N PRO A 253 6.79 2.13 -6.73
CA PRO A 253 8.14 1.56 -6.70
C PRO A 253 8.23 0.06 -6.33
N PHE A 254 7.12 -0.55 -5.89
CA PHE A 254 7.06 -1.93 -5.43
C PHE A 254 6.15 -2.79 -6.33
N GLY A 255 5.95 -2.35 -7.58
CA GLY A 255 4.95 -2.91 -8.48
C GLY A 255 3.62 -2.13 -8.43
N CYS A 256 2.51 -2.79 -8.75
CA CYS A 256 1.25 -2.22 -9.24
C CYS A 256 1.33 -1.75 -10.70
N GLY A 257 0.33 -2.09 -11.51
CA GLY A 257 0.17 -1.63 -12.90
C GLY A 257 -1.31 -1.60 -13.31
N ARG A 258 -2.21 -1.56 -12.32
CA ARG A 258 -3.66 -1.63 -12.52
C ARG A 258 -4.12 -0.44 -13.36
N LEU A 259 -5.11 -0.73 -14.21
CA LEU A 259 -5.79 0.27 -15.02
C LEU A 259 -6.82 1.01 -14.16
N TYR A 260 -6.69 2.34 -14.08
CA TYR A 260 -7.62 3.22 -13.40
C TYR A 260 -8.29 4.17 -14.38
N GLN A 261 -9.62 4.22 -14.36
CA GLN A 261 -10.34 5.18 -15.19
C GLN A 261 -10.07 6.60 -14.68
N ARG A 262 -9.67 7.52 -15.56
CA ARG A 262 -9.37 8.92 -15.15
C ARG A 262 -10.62 9.79 -15.08
N CYS A 263 -11.55 9.45 -14.19
CA CYS A 263 -12.68 10.30 -13.85
C CYS A 263 -13.06 10.14 -12.36
N HIS A 264 -13.64 11.19 -11.76
CA HIS A 264 -14.05 11.16 -10.35
C HIS A 264 -15.19 10.14 -10.09
N ASN A 265 -15.99 9.82 -11.11
CA ASN A 265 -17.11 8.87 -11.05
C ASN A 265 -16.83 7.59 -11.87
N SER A 266 -15.66 6.97 -11.63
CA SER A 266 -15.29 5.72 -12.32
C SER A 266 -16.26 4.59 -12.01
N PHE A 267 -16.64 3.82 -13.03
CA PHE A 267 -17.48 2.62 -12.84
C PHE A 267 -16.77 1.54 -12.03
N GLN A 268 -15.44 1.61 -11.93
CA GLN A 268 -14.65 0.72 -11.06
C GLN A 268 -14.93 0.96 -9.56
N HIS A 269 -15.42 2.14 -9.18
CA HIS A 269 -15.80 2.45 -7.80
C HIS A 269 -17.31 2.28 -7.53
N MET A 270 -18.09 1.89 -8.53
CA MET A 270 -19.54 1.72 -8.37
C MET A 270 -19.85 0.47 -7.53
N PRO A 271 -20.82 0.55 -6.60
CA PRO A 271 -21.37 -0.62 -5.91
C PRO A 271 -21.80 -1.70 -6.90
N LYS A 272 -21.59 -2.98 -6.56
CA LYS A 272 -21.97 -4.12 -7.41
C LYS A 272 -23.44 -4.09 -7.84
N SER A 273 -24.35 -3.60 -6.99
CA SER A 273 -25.77 -3.47 -7.33
C SER A 273 -26.02 -2.47 -8.47
N LEU A 274 -25.26 -1.38 -8.55
CA LEU A 274 -25.37 -0.39 -9.62
C LEU A 274 -24.65 -0.85 -10.89
N ARG A 275 -23.60 -1.68 -10.76
CA ARG A 275 -22.92 -2.26 -11.93
C ARG A 275 -23.80 -3.23 -12.72
N LYS A 276 -24.83 -3.82 -12.10
CA LYS A 276 -25.77 -4.74 -12.75
C LYS A 276 -26.60 -4.10 -13.87
N VAL A 277 -26.81 -2.78 -13.80
CA VAL A 277 -27.59 -2.03 -14.78
C VAL A 277 -26.69 -1.29 -15.77
N LEU A 278 -25.38 -1.57 -15.77
CA LEU A 278 -24.43 -0.97 -16.71
C LEU A 278 -24.68 -1.51 -18.12
N THR A 279 -24.61 -0.64 -19.12
CA THR A 279 -24.61 -1.03 -20.52
C THR A 279 -23.28 -0.70 -21.19
N ILE A 280 -22.89 -1.52 -22.17
CA ILE A 280 -21.81 -1.24 -23.12
C ILE A 280 -22.47 -1.07 -24.48
N ASN A 281 -22.26 0.08 -25.12
CA ASN A 281 -22.84 0.40 -26.44
C ASN A 281 -24.37 0.21 -26.51
N GLY A 282 -25.05 0.49 -25.38
CA GLY A 282 -26.50 0.31 -25.25
C GLY A 282 -26.95 -1.10 -24.92
N ASN A 283 -26.06 -2.09 -24.94
CA ASN A 283 -26.35 -3.49 -24.63
C ASN A 283 -26.12 -3.78 -23.14
N SER A 284 -27.00 -4.59 -22.54
CA SER A 284 -26.83 -5.12 -21.19
C SER A 284 -25.46 -5.78 -21.00
N THR A 285 -24.92 -5.71 -19.78
CA THR A 285 -23.61 -6.29 -19.48
C THR A 285 -23.66 -7.49 -18.54
N SER A 286 -22.60 -8.29 -18.59
CA SER A 286 -22.27 -9.37 -17.65
C SER A 286 -20.89 -9.08 -17.04
N GLU A 287 -20.69 -9.37 -15.76
CA GLU A 287 -19.37 -9.25 -15.10
C GLU A 287 -18.74 -10.65 -14.94
N VAL A 288 -17.55 -10.87 -15.51
CA VAL A 288 -16.76 -12.09 -15.34
C VAL A 288 -15.61 -11.81 -14.38
N ASP A 289 -15.53 -12.54 -13.26
CA ASP A 289 -14.62 -12.27 -12.15
C ASP A 289 -13.72 -13.47 -11.87
N TYR A 290 -12.43 -13.24 -11.60
CA TYR A 290 -11.57 -14.31 -11.12
C TYR A 290 -11.94 -14.74 -9.70
N THR A 291 -12.03 -16.05 -9.49
CA THR A 291 -12.20 -16.60 -8.16
C THR A 291 -10.89 -16.55 -7.40
N SER A 292 -10.87 -15.86 -6.26
CA SER A 292 -9.72 -15.80 -5.33
C SER A 292 -8.38 -15.38 -5.97
N MET A 293 -8.42 -14.42 -6.90
CA MET A 293 -7.27 -14.00 -7.73
C MET A 293 -5.97 -13.81 -6.95
N HIS A 294 -5.99 -13.03 -5.87
CA HIS A 294 -4.78 -12.76 -5.06
C HIS A 294 -4.21 -13.99 -4.37
N VAL A 295 -5.06 -14.94 -3.96
CA VAL A 295 -4.58 -16.20 -3.37
C VAL A 295 -3.95 -17.08 -4.45
N ASN A 296 -4.57 -17.17 -5.63
CA ASN A 296 -4.03 -17.93 -6.75
C ASN A 296 -2.69 -17.37 -7.26
N LEU A 297 -2.58 -16.05 -7.36
CA LEU A 297 -1.32 -15.38 -7.68
C LEU A 297 -0.28 -15.53 -6.58
N ALA A 298 -0.67 -15.56 -5.31
CA ALA A 298 0.26 -15.84 -4.22
C ALA A 298 0.84 -17.26 -4.35
N TYR A 299 0.06 -18.24 -4.80
CA TYR A 299 0.57 -19.57 -5.11
C TYR A 299 1.49 -19.61 -6.33
N PHE A 300 1.28 -18.71 -7.30
CA PHE A 300 2.21 -18.52 -8.41
C PHE A 300 3.55 -17.88 -7.96
N LEU A 301 3.50 -16.95 -6.99
CA LEU A 301 4.70 -16.35 -6.39
C LEU A 301 5.42 -17.26 -5.39
N ALA A 302 4.69 -18.20 -4.81
CA ALA A 302 5.27 -19.29 -4.04
C ALA A 302 6.05 -20.23 -4.96
N GLU A 303 6.85 -21.13 -4.38
CA GLU A 303 7.76 -22.05 -5.08
C GLU A 303 7.23 -22.62 -6.41
N SER A 304 8.14 -22.93 -7.33
CA SER A 304 7.89 -23.25 -8.75
C SER A 304 6.79 -24.29 -9.02
N ASN A 305 6.46 -25.14 -8.06
CA ASN A 305 5.44 -26.19 -8.17
C ASN A 305 4.25 -26.06 -7.21
N ALA A 306 4.15 -24.99 -6.43
CA ALA A 306 3.02 -24.78 -5.55
C ALA A 306 1.72 -24.63 -6.39
N LYS A 307 0.71 -25.43 -6.05
CA LYS A 307 -0.64 -25.35 -6.62
C LYS A 307 -1.58 -24.95 -5.51
N ASN A 308 -2.50 -24.03 -5.79
CA ASN A 308 -3.59 -23.77 -4.86
C ASN A 308 -4.47 -25.04 -4.79
N PRO A 309 -4.54 -25.74 -3.64
CA PRO A 309 -5.39 -26.92 -3.52
C PRO A 309 -6.89 -26.58 -3.52
N HIS A 310 -7.22 -25.28 -3.47
CA HIS A 310 -8.55 -24.74 -3.29
C HIS A 310 -8.87 -23.66 -4.35
N LEU A 311 -8.68 -24.00 -5.63
CA LEU A 311 -8.88 -23.10 -6.78
C LEU A 311 -10.27 -22.45 -6.82
N GLN A 312 -11.31 -23.20 -6.46
CA GLN A 312 -12.70 -22.72 -6.49
C GLN A 312 -13.11 -21.97 -5.21
N ASP A 313 -12.48 -22.24 -4.06
CA ASP A 313 -12.79 -21.53 -2.83
C ASP A 313 -11.64 -21.58 -1.83
N SER A 314 -10.82 -20.54 -1.82
CA SER A 314 -9.67 -20.45 -0.92
C SER A 314 -10.04 -20.03 0.51
N TYR A 315 -11.31 -19.77 0.81
CA TYR A 315 -11.76 -19.21 2.09
C TYR A 315 -12.52 -20.25 2.95
N SER A 316 -13.37 -21.07 2.34
CA SER A 316 -14.13 -22.12 3.05
C SER A 316 -13.26 -23.11 3.83
N PRO A 317 -12.09 -23.54 3.34
CA PRO A 317 -11.15 -24.35 4.11
C PRO A 317 -10.72 -23.70 5.45
N VAL A 318 -10.60 -22.37 5.48
CA VAL A 318 -10.27 -21.61 6.71
C VAL A 318 -11.43 -21.58 7.69
N VAL A 319 -12.67 -21.44 7.19
CA VAL A 319 -13.89 -21.53 8.01
C VAL A 319 -13.93 -22.88 8.73
N LYS A 320 -13.70 -23.97 8.00
CA LYS A 320 -13.66 -25.33 8.53
C LYS A 320 -12.51 -25.52 9.52
N LYS A 321 -11.32 -24.99 9.23
CA LYS A 321 -10.16 -25.06 10.12
C LYS A 321 -10.40 -24.37 11.47
N LEU A 322 -11.21 -23.31 11.49
CA LEU A 322 -11.62 -22.60 12.70
C LEU A 322 -12.79 -23.27 13.44
N GLY A 323 -13.31 -24.39 12.94
CA GLY A 323 -14.46 -25.09 13.54
C GLY A 323 -15.77 -24.28 13.45
N LEU A 324 -15.86 -23.34 12.52
CA LEU A 324 -17.02 -22.47 12.38
C LEU A 324 -18.07 -23.09 11.45
N LYS A 325 -19.34 -22.77 11.71
CA LYS A 325 -20.42 -23.04 10.75
C LYS A 325 -20.21 -22.20 9.50
N GLU A 326 -20.22 -22.87 8.36
CA GLU A 326 -20.09 -22.22 7.06
C GLU A 326 -21.39 -21.48 6.69
N THR A 327 -21.32 -20.15 6.76
CA THR A 327 -22.36 -19.25 6.29
C THR A 327 -21.72 -18.20 5.39
N GLN A 328 -22.50 -17.61 4.48
CA GLN A 328 -22.01 -16.53 3.60
C GLN A 328 -21.36 -15.41 4.41
N GLU A 329 -21.98 -15.05 5.53
CA GLU A 329 -21.54 -14.01 6.45
C GLU A 329 -20.19 -14.29 7.09
N THR A 330 -19.95 -15.52 7.54
CA THR A 330 -18.69 -15.93 8.15
C THR A 330 -17.59 -16.01 7.11
N ARG A 331 -17.92 -16.58 5.93
CA ARG A 331 -17.00 -16.67 4.80
C ARG A 331 -16.56 -15.29 4.31
N ASP A 332 -17.49 -14.34 4.18
CA ASP A 332 -17.17 -12.97 3.77
C ASP A 332 -16.29 -12.22 4.78
N ALA A 333 -16.53 -12.42 6.08
CA ALA A 333 -15.67 -11.86 7.13
C ALA A 333 -14.24 -12.42 7.06
N ILE A 334 -14.10 -13.74 6.85
CA ILE A 334 -12.80 -14.41 6.67
C ILE A 334 -12.10 -13.94 5.40
N LYS A 335 -12.81 -13.88 4.27
CA LYS A 335 -12.27 -13.34 3.00
C LYS A 335 -11.70 -11.94 3.19
N LYS A 336 -12.46 -11.03 3.80
CA LYS A 336 -11.98 -9.65 4.07
C LYS A 336 -10.75 -9.65 4.97
N CYS A 337 -10.70 -10.50 6.00
CA CYS A 337 -9.53 -10.59 6.88
C CYS A 337 -8.28 -11.06 6.13
N ILE A 338 -8.41 -12.05 5.25
CA ILE A 338 -7.32 -12.56 4.41
C ILE A 338 -6.86 -11.51 3.39
N LEU A 339 -7.79 -10.78 2.76
CA LEU A 339 -7.44 -9.68 1.86
C LEU A 339 -6.73 -8.53 2.59
N VAL A 340 -7.11 -8.24 3.84
CA VAL A 340 -6.35 -7.31 4.70
C VAL A 340 -4.95 -7.87 4.99
N ALA A 341 -4.83 -9.17 5.26
CA ALA A 341 -3.56 -9.82 5.55
C ALA A 341 -2.55 -9.64 4.41
N PHE A 342 -2.98 -9.77 3.14
CA PHE A 342 -2.14 -9.48 1.98
C PHE A 342 -1.65 -8.02 1.94
N ASN A 343 -2.44 -7.07 2.46
CA ASN A 343 -2.09 -5.65 2.47
C ASN A 343 -1.29 -5.21 3.69
N THR A 344 -0.99 -6.12 4.61
CA THR A 344 -0.29 -5.80 5.87
C THR A 344 1.00 -6.60 6.03
N PRO A 345 2.04 -6.04 6.65
CA PRO A 345 3.33 -6.72 6.80
C PRO A 345 3.25 -7.92 7.76
N ASP A 346 2.45 -7.83 8.82
CA ASP A 346 2.43 -8.81 9.91
C ASP A 346 1.02 -9.02 10.48
N VAL A 347 0.87 -10.08 11.30
CA VAL A 347 -0.40 -10.49 11.93
C VAL A 347 -0.99 -9.42 12.86
N LEU A 348 -0.17 -8.65 13.58
CA LEU A 348 -0.67 -7.61 14.48
C LEU A 348 -1.20 -6.42 13.69
N THR A 349 -0.49 -6.02 12.63
CA THR A 349 -0.94 -4.97 11.71
C THR A 349 -2.21 -5.40 10.97
N CYS A 350 -2.29 -6.65 10.52
CA CYS A 350 -3.51 -7.25 9.97
C CYS A 350 -4.68 -7.12 10.94
N ALA A 351 -4.51 -7.60 12.17
CA ALA A 351 -5.56 -7.57 13.19
C ALA A 351 -6.04 -6.14 13.47
N ARG A 352 -5.11 -5.17 13.61
CA ARG A 352 -5.46 -3.77 13.81
C ARG A 352 -6.23 -3.19 12.62
N ALA A 353 -5.74 -3.39 11.41
CA ALA A 353 -6.34 -2.87 10.19
C ALA A 353 -7.74 -3.47 9.97
N PHE A 354 -7.90 -4.78 10.15
CA PHE A 354 -9.18 -5.45 10.02
C PHE A 354 -10.18 -5.00 11.09
N ASN A 355 -9.76 -4.90 12.36
CA ASN A 355 -10.63 -4.45 13.44
C ASN A 355 -11.12 -3.00 13.25
N TYR A 356 -10.29 -2.15 12.63
CA TYR A 356 -10.63 -0.76 12.33
C TYR A 356 -11.52 -0.64 11.09
N ASN A 357 -11.07 -1.17 9.94
CA ASN A 357 -11.76 -1.00 8.65
C ASN A 357 -13.00 -1.88 8.51
N HIS A 358 -13.04 -3.03 9.20
CA HIS A 358 -14.11 -4.02 9.11
C HIS A 358 -14.72 -4.32 10.49
N ARG A 359 -15.00 -3.27 11.28
CA ARG A 359 -15.50 -3.37 12.67
C ARG A 359 -16.73 -4.29 12.83
N LYS A 360 -17.65 -4.28 11.85
CA LYS A 360 -18.84 -5.16 11.87
C LYS A 360 -18.46 -6.63 11.75
N ASP A 361 -17.61 -6.96 10.78
CA ASP A 361 -17.10 -8.31 10.53
C ASP A 361 -16.22 -8.80 11.70
N SER A 362 -15.37 -7.93 12.26
CA SER A 362 -14.57 -8.20 13.46
C SER A 362 -15.43 -8.53 14.68
N LYS A 363 -16.47 -7.74 14.96
CA LYS A 363 -17.42 -8.04 16.04
C LYS A 363 -18.14 -9.37 15.81
N ARG A 364 -18.50 -9.68 14.56
CA ARG A 364 -19.14 -10.95 14.19
C ARG A 364 -18.23 -12.14 14.52
N LEU A 365 -16.97 -12.12 14.07
CA LEU A 365 -16.01 -13.17 14.38
C LEU A 365 -15.77 -13.30 15.89
N SER A 366 -15.64 -12.17 16.59
CA SER A 366 -15.43 -12.18 18.05
C SER A 366 -16.58 -12.80 18.83
N LYS A 367 -17.84 -12.65 18.37
CA LYS A 367 -19.01 -13.33 18.97
C LYS A 367 -18.96 -14.85 18.80
N LEU A 368 -18.26 -15.32 17.76
CA LEU A 368 -18.01 -16.73 17.51
C LEU A 368 -16.72 -17.23 18.21
N GLY A 369 -16.12 -16.42 19.08
CA GLY A 369 -14.88 -16.77 19.78
C GLY A 369 -13.61 -16.63 18.93
N VAL A 370 -13.70 -16.06 17.72
CA VAL A 370 -12.59 -15.96 16.77
C VAL A 370 -12.07 -14.53 16.67
N LYS A 371 -10.75 -14.36 16.82
CA LYS A 371 -10.03 -13.10 16.59
C LYS A 371 -9.41 -13.10 15.19
N SER A 372 -9.10 -11.92 14.67
CA SER A 372 -8.47 -11.77 13.35
C SER A 372 -7.13 -12.49 13.22
N LYS A 373 -6.36 -12.56 14.32
CA LYS A 373 -5.11 -13.33 14.35
C LYS A 373 -5.36 -14.82 14.11
N ASP A 374 -6.46 -15.36 14.64
CA ASP A 374 -6.79 -16.78 14.50
C ASP A 374 -7.16 -17.07 13.03
N VAL A 375 -7.82 -16.14 12.35
CA VAL A 375 -8.09 -16.23 10.91
C VAL A 375 -6.79 -16.21 10.09
N TYR A 376 -5.87 -15.29 10.41
CA TYR A 376 -4.57 -15.21 9.75
C TYR A 376 -3.77 -16.51 9.90
N GLU A 377 -3.66 -17.02 11.13
CA GLU A 377 -2.95 -18.25 11.45
C GLU A 377 -3.63 -19.47 10.81
N ALA A 378 -4.97 -19.55 10.84
CA ALA A 378 -5.71 -20.61 10.18
C ALA A 378 -5.52 -20.58 8.66
N PHE A 379 -5.47 -19.40 8.05
CA PHE A 379 -5.20 -19.27 6.62
C PHE A 379 -3.82 -19.82 6.25
N LEU A 380 -2.76 -19.46 6.98
CA LEU A 380 -1.41 -20.00 6.72
C LEU A 380 -1.29 -21.49 7.04
N LYS A 381 -1.96 -21.98 8.08
CA LYS A 381 -2.02 -23.42 8.40
C LYS A 381 -2.71 -24.22 7.31
N THR A 382 -3.69 -23.64 6.63
CA THR A 382 -4.38 -24.27 5.48
C THR A 382 -3.61 -24.10 4.17
N ASN A 383 -2.75 -23.08 4.08
CA ASN A 383 -1.98 -22.75 2.88
C ASN A 383 -0.47 -22.65 3.21
N PRO A 384 0.18 -23.73 3.67
CA PRO A 384 1.56 -23.68 4.17
C PRO A 384 2.56 -23.22 3.10
N GLY A 385 2.30 -23.52 1.82
CA GLY A 385 3.12 -23.05 0.69
C GLY A 385 3.16 -21.52 0.53
N LEU A 386 2.26 -20.78 1.17
CA LEU A 386 2.25 -19.31 1.15
C LEU A 386 3.09 -18.67 2.27
N TYR A 387 3.73 -19.46 3.12
CA TYR A 387 4.50 -18.92 4.25
C TYR A 387 5.59 -17.96 3.78
N GLY A 388 6.37 -18.35 2.76
CA GLY A 388 7.41 -17.50 2.16
C GLY A 388 6.85 -16.20 1.57
N VAL A 389 5.69 -16.25 0.92
CA VAL A 389 5.03 -15.04 0.39
C VAL A 389 4.64 -14.07 1.50
N PHE A 390 4.15 -14.58 2.63
CA PHE A 390 3.69 -13.70 3.72
C PHE A 390 4.82 -13.11 4.56
N HIS A 391 5.95 -13.82 4.69
CA HIS A 391 7.04 -13.43 5.58
C HIS A 391 8.28 -12.86 4.86
N ASN A 392 8.50 -13.24 3.59
CA ASN A 392 9.71 -12.87 2.87
C ASN A 392 9.46 -11.85 1.75
N ILE A 393 8.21 -11.59 1.38
CA ILE A 393 7.85 -10.61 0.34
C ILE A 393 7.28 -9.35 0.99
N GLU A 394 8.07 -8.28 0.95
CA GLU A 394 7.59 -6.94 1.28
C GLU A 394 6.59 -6.44 0.23
N ASN A 395 5.63 -5.60 0.63
CA ASN A 395 4.65 -5.01 -0.29
C ASN A 395 3.92 -6.04 -1.17
N LYS A 396 3.77 -7.28 -0.70
CA LYS A 396 3.17 -8.42 -1.42
C LYS A 396 1.89 -8.06 -2.20
N SER A 397 1.01 -7.22 -1.68
CA SER A 397 -0.18 -6.78 -2.41
C SER A 397 0.11 -6.00 -3.69
N HIS A 398 1.15 -5.15 -3.73
CA HIS A 398 1.54 -4.44 -4.95
C HIS A 398 2.11 -5.39 -6.02
N HIS A 399 2.87 -6.42 -5.61
CA HIS A 399 3.33 -7.48 -6.52
C HIS A 399 2.15 -8.28 -7.09
N LEU A 400 1.20 -8.69 -6.24
CA LEU A 400 -0.01 -9.38 -6.69
C LEU A 400 -0.82 -8.51 -7.67
N MET A 401 -0.99 -7.21 -7.37
CA MET A 401 -1.67 -6.27 -8.27
C MET A 401 -0.93 -6.07 -9.60
N PHE A 402 0.40 -6.16 -9.60
CA PHE A 402 1.20 -6.08 -10.83
C PHE A 402 0.92 -7.27 -11.76
N HIS A 403 1.01 -8.50 -11.25
CA HIS A 403 0.72 -9.70 -12.03
C HIS A 403 -0.74 -9.73 -12.49
N GLU A 404 -1.68 -9.40 -11.60
CA GLU A 404 -3.10 -9.27 -11.94
C GLU A 404 -3.31 -8.28 -13.10
N SER A 405 -2.71 -7.09 -13.01
CA SER A 405 -2.86 -6.08 -14.07
C SER A 405 -2.21 -6.49 -15.39
N SER A 406 -1.08 -7.20 -15.33
CA SER A 406 -0.39 -7.72 -16.51
C SER A 406 -1.26 -8.74 -17.25
N ILE A 407 -1.91 -9.64 -16.50
CA ILE A 407 -2.88 -10.60 -17.07
C ILE A 407 -4.09 -9.86 -17.64
N MET A 408 -4.67 -8.92 -16.89
CA MET A 408 -5.84 -8.16 -17.33
C MET A 408 -5.60 -7.41 -18.65
N LYS A 409 -4.43 -6.78 -18.82
CA LYS A 409 -4.07 -6.10 -20.07
C LYS A 409 -3.99 -7.07 -21.26
N LYS A 410 -3.43 -8.28 -21.06
CA LYS A 410 -3.43 -9.34 -22.09
C LYS A 410 -4.86 -9.79 -22.43
N CYS A 411 -5.73 -9.93 -21.44
CA CYS A 411 -7.15 -10.23 -21.67
C CYS A 411 -7.83 -9.16 -22.54
N LEU A 412 -7.57 -7.88 -22.27
CA LEU A 412 -8.14 -6.76 -23.03
C LEU A 412 -7.63 -6.70 -24.46
N VAL A 413 -6.33 -6.93 -24.68
CA VAL A 413 -5.77 -7.08 -26.03
C VAL A 413 -6.44 -8.24 -26.76
N LYS A 414 -6.65 -9.38 -26.08
CA LYS A 414 -7.30 -10.54 -26.70
C LYS A 414 -8.78 -10.32 -27.00
N ALA A 415 -9.48 -9.56 -26.16
CA ALA A 415 -10.86 -9.14 -26.40
C ALA A 415 -10.95 -8.21 -27.61
N LYS A 416 -10.03 -7.23 -27.72
CA LYS A 416 -9.87 -6.36 -28.90
C LYS A 416 -9.67 -7.17 -30.18
N GLU A 417 -8.74 -8.12 -30.19
CA GLU A 417 -8.48 -9.00 -31.35
C GLU A 417 -9.72 -9.80 -31.80
N LYS A 418 -10.58 -10.17 -30.85
CA LYS A 418 -11.82 -10.93 -31.09
C LYS A 418 -13.03 -10.03 -31.38
N GLY A 419 -12.87 -8.71 -31.38
CA GLY A 419 -13.98 -7.77 -31.57
C GLY A 419 -15.01 -7.78 -30.43
N ILE A 420 -14.60 -8.17 -29.22
CA ILE A 420 -15.47 -8.23 -28.04
C ILE A 420 -15.27 -6.95 -27.24
N TYR A 421 -16.34 -6.18 -26.99
CA TYR A 421 -16.26 -5.00 -26.12
C TYR A 421 -16.32 -5.39 -24.65
N ALA A 422 -15.24 -5.08 -23.94
CA ALA A 422 -15.11 -5.35 -22.52
C ALA A 422 -14.24 -4.29 -21.83
N ALA A 423 -14.47 -4.08 -20.54
CA ALA A 423 -13.74 -3.13 -19.73
C ALA A 423 -13.33 -3.73 -18.36
N PRO A 424 -12.16 -3.38 -17.83
CA PRO A 424 -11.65 -3.94 -16.58
C PRO A 424 -12.24 -3.26 -15.34
N ILE A 425 -12.58 -4.06 -14.32
CA ILE A 425 -12.89 -3.62 -12.97
C ILE A 425 -12.07 -4.44 -11.98
N HIS A 426 -10.92 -3.90 -11.56
CA HIS A 426 -9.97 -4.65 -10.74
C HIS A 426 -9.57 -5.97 -11.43
N ASP A 427 -9.90 -7.11 -10.82
CA ASP A 427 -9.69 -8.48 -11.30
C ASP A 427 -10.89 -9.06 -12.09
N SER A 428 -11.89 -8.25 -12.42
CA SER A 428 -13.02 -8.64 -13.28
C SER A 428 -13.04 -7.90 -14.61
N MET A 429 -13.73 -8.48 -15.59
CA MET A 429 -14.07 -7.85 -16.86
C MET A 429 -15.58 -7.72 -16.97
N VAL A 430 -16.07 -6.53 -17.27
CA VAL A 430 -17.45 -6.31 -17.70
C VAL A 430 -17.50 -6.38 -19.22
N CYS A 431 -18.42 -7.14 -19.78
CA CYS A 431 -18.61 -7.30 -21.22
C CYS A 431 -20.08 -7.26 -21.60
N GLU A 432 -20.38 -7.11 -22.88
CA GLU A 432 -21.75 -7.27 -23.38
C GLU A 432 -22.28 -8.68 -23.10
N LYS A 433 -23.57 -8.76 -22.76
CA LYS A 433 -24.26 -10.02 -22.48
C LYS A 433 -24.25 -10.91 -23.72
N GLY A 434 -23.98 -12.21 -23.53
CA GLY A 434 -23.75 -13.17 -24.61
C GLY A 434 -22.27 -13.42 -24.91
N TYR A 435 -21.36 -12.54 -24.47
CA TYR A 435 -19.92 -12.75 -24.58
C TYR A 435 -19.28 -13.29 -23.30
N GLU A 436 -20.02 -13.45 -22.19
CA GLU A 436 -19.48 -13.87 -20.90
C GLU A 436 -18.64 -15.16 -20.95
N THR A 437 -19.07 -16.17 -21.70
CA THR A 437 -18.30 -17.43 -21.85
C THR A 437 -16.99 -17.19 -22.60
N GLN A 438 -16.99 -16.38 -23.64
CA GLN A 438 -15.79 -16.08 -24.41
C GLN A 438 -14.79 -15.26 -23.59
N VAL A 439 -15.29 -14.28 -22.82
CA VAL A 439 -14.47 -13.47 -21.92
C VAL A 439 -13.91 -14.34 -20.79
N LYS A 440 -14.70 -15.26 -20.24
CA LYS A 440 -14.23 -16.25 -19.27
C LYS A 440 -13.08 -17.09 -19.84
N ASP A 441 -13.24 -17.62 -21.06
CA ASP A 441 -12.20 -18.43 -21.70
C ASP A 441 -10.92 -17.61 -21.94
N ILE A 442 -11.05 -16.35 -22.38
CA ILE A 442 -9.90 -15.43 -22.52
C ILE A 442 -9.20 -15.26 -21.16
N MET A 443 -9.95 -14.96 -20.10
CA MET A 443 -9.42 -14.74 -18.76
C MET A 443 -8.67 -15.98 -18.23
N GLU A 444 -9.25 -17.17 -18.35
CA GLU A 444 -8.60 -18.41 -17.89
C GLU A 444 -7.37 -18.76 -18.73
N GLN A 445 -7.42 -18.55 -20.06
CA GLN A 445 -6.30 -18.82 -20.96
C GLN A 445 -5.12 -17.87 -20.73
N GLU A 446 -5.36 -16.56 -20.61
CA GLU A 446 -4.30 -15.58 -20.41
C GLU A 446 -3.66 -15.72 -19.02
N TYR A 447 -4.46 -16.07 -18.00
CA TYR A 447 -3.90 -16.47 -16.70
C TYR A 447 -2.98 -17.68 -16.85
N ARG A 448 -3.43 -18.75 -17.51
CA ARG A 448 -2.65 -19.97 -17.70
C ARG A 448 -1.38 -19.75 -18.50
N LYS A 449 -1.41 -18.91 -19.54
CA LYS A 449 -0.22 -18.55 -20.30
C LYS A 449 0.77 -17.73 -19.46
N TYR A 450 0.27 -16.87 -18.58
CA TYR A 450 1.10 -16.00 -17.76
C TYR A 450 1.77 -16.75 -16.61
N THR A 451 1.02 -17.62 -15.91
CA THR A 451 1.51 -18.27 -14.69
C THR A 451 1.90 -19.73 -14.88
N GLU A 452 1.60 -20.33 -16.04
CA GLU A 452 1.65 -21.79 -16.26
C GLU A 452 0.77 -22.60 -15.26
N LYS A 453 -0.22 -21.93 -14.63
CA LYS A 453 -1.15 -22.53 -13.66
C LYS A 453 -2.60 -22.34 -14.11
N ASN A 454 -3.52 -23.11 -13.54
CA ASN A 454 -4.95 -22.93 -13.81
C ASN A 454 -5.58 -21.95 -12.80
N ILE A 455 -6.68 -21.33 -13.21
CA ILE A 455 -7.57 -20.54 -12.36
C ILE A 455 -9.02 -20.83 -12.75
N VAL A 456 -9.96 -20.36 -11.93
CA VAL A 456 -11.39 -20.37 -12.21
C VAL A 456 -11.88 -18.94 -12.33
N ALA A 457 -12.66 -18.66 -13.36
CA ALA A 457 -13.43 -17.42 -13.48
C ALA A 457 -14.95 -17.69 -13.43
N GLU A 458 -15.68 -16.81 -12.76
CA GLU A 458 -17.11 -16.91 -12.49
C GLU A 458 -17.89 -15.80 -13.20
N ILE A 459 -19.00 -16.17 -13.81
CA ILE A 459 -19.94 -15.23 -14.44
C ILE A 459 -20.90 -14.74 -13.36
N LYS A 460 -20.97 -13.42 -13.19
CA LYS A 460 -21.89 -12.74 -12.27
C LYS A 460 -23.00 -12.06 -13.07
N GLY A 461 -24.23 -12.50 -12.83
CA GLY A 461 -25.46 -11.81 -13.25
C GLY A 461 -26.02 -10.88 -12.18
#